data_AF-A0A955UFL1-F1
#
_entry.id   AF-A0A955UFL1-F1
#
_cell.length_a   1.000
_cell.length_b   1.000
_cell.length_c   1.000
_cell.angle_alpha   90.00
_cell.angle_beta   90.00
_cell.angle_gamma   90.00
#
_symmetry.space_group_name_H-M   'P 1'
#
loop_
_entity.id
_entity.type
_entity.pdbx_description
1 polymer ?
#
loop_
_entity_poly.entity_id
_entity_poly.type
_entity_poly.pdbx_seq_one_letter_code
_entity_poly.pdbx_strand_id
1 'polypeptide(L)' 'MGQDEPIERWTAKRRAALVVRVLKGETSIAEAARQHGLTVAEVEGWQEQFLRSAENGLRRRPKDEEAVKDEQIKK' A
#
# COMPACT_ATOMS: atom_id res chain seq x y z
N MET A 1 -0.15 13.20 31.59
CA MET A 1 0.63 12.08 31.04
C MET A 1 0.18 11.91 29.59
N GLY A 2 0.82 12.61 28.66
CA GLY A 2 0.53 12.41 27.24
C GLY A 2 1.14 11.08 26.84
N GLN A 3 0.31 10.13 26.43
CA GLN A 3 0.80 8.92 25.79
C GLN A 3 1.29 9.35 24.41
N ASP A 4 2.60 9.57 24.28
CA ASP A 4 3.30 9.58 22.99
C ASP A 4 3.26 8.14 22.46
N GLU A 5 2.08 7.71 22.03
CA GLU A 5 1.93 6.47 21.28
C GLU A 5 2.71 6.66 19.99
N PRO A 6 3.74 5.84 19.71
CA PRO A 6 4.58 6.03 18.54
C PRO A 6 3.68 5.90 17.31
N ILE A 7 3.45 7.02 16.63
CA ILE A 7 2.66 7.06 15.40
C ILE A 7 3.32 6.10 14.43
N GLU A 8 2.69 4.94 14.24
CA GLU A 8 3.20 3.93 13.35
C GLU A 8 3.13 4.47 11.92
N ARG A 9 4.28 4.90 11.39
CA ARG A 9 4.32 5.56 10.09
C ARG A 9 4.02 4.57 8.96
N TRP A 10 2.83 4.68 8.39
CA TRP A 10 2.40 3.88 7.24
C TRP A 10 3.02 4.39 5.92
N THR A 11 4.27 3.97 5.67
CA THR A 11 4.92 4.19 4.37
C THR A 11 4.23 3.41 3.25
N ALA A 12 4.39 3.83 1.99
CA ALA A 12 3.83 3.12 0.84
C ALA A 12 4.27 1.64 0.79
N LYS A 13 5.54 1.37 1.10
CA LYS A 13 6.10 0.00 1.16
C LYS A 13 5.44 -0.85 2.24
N ARG A 14 5.20 -0.27 3.43
CA ARG A 14 4.55 -0.99 4.54
C ARG A 14 3.09 -1.30 4.25
N ARG A 15 2.35 -0.34 3.69
CA ARG A 15 0.96 -0.53 3.25
C ARG A 15 0.85 -1.63 2.20
N ALA A 16 1.71 -1.61 1.19
CA ALA A 16 1.76 -2.65 0.16
C ALA A 16 2.05 -4.04 0.75
N ALA A 17 3.01 -4.16 1.67
CA ALA A 17 3.32 -5.43 2.32
C ALA A 17 2.13 -5.99 3.11
N LEU A 18 1.39 -5.13 3.83
CA LEU A 18 0.17 -5.54 4.54
C LEU A 18 -0.91 -6.02 3.56
N VAL A 19 -1.19 -5.25 2.50
CA VAL A 19 -2.18 -5.60 1.48
C VAL A 19 -1.84 -6.93 0.80
N VAL A 20 -0.56 -7.19 0.49
CA VAL A 20 -0.14 -8.47 -0.10
C VAL A 20 -0.44 -9.65 0.83
N ARG A 21 -0.21 -9.50 2.15
CA ARG A 21 -0.57 -10.55 3.13
C ARG A 21 -2.07 -10.80 3.18
N VAL A 22 -2.88 -9.73 3.08
CA VAL A 22 -4.34 -9.84 2.99
C VAL A 22 -4.76 -10.60 1.73
N LEU A 23 -4.21 -10.24 0.57
CA LEU A 23 -4.54 -10.89 -0.70
C LEU A 23 -4.12 -12.37 -0.75
N LYS A 24 -3.05 -12.74 -0.04
CA LYS A 24 -2.62 -14.14 0.11
C LYS A 24 -3.48 -14.95 1.10
N GLY A 25 -4.39 -14.31 1.81
CA GLY A 25 -5.19 -14.93 2.86
C GLY A 25 -4.42 -15.22 4.15
N GLU A 26 -3.23 -14.63 4.32
CA GLU A 26 -2.42 -14.79 5.55
C GLU A 26 -2.99 -13.99 6.73
N THR A 27 -3.77 -12.94 6.45
CA THR A 27 -4.49 -12.14 7.45
C THR A 27 -5.77 -11.60 6.82
N SER A 28 -6.86 -11.53 7.57
CA SER A 28 -8.08 -10.85 7.11
C SER A 28 -7.95 -9.33 7.25
N ILE A 29 -8.70 -8.55 6.48
CA ILE A 29 -8.75 -7.07 6.57
C ILE A 29 -9.09 -6.63 7.99
N ALA A 30 -10.14 -7.23 8.59
CA ALA A 30 -10.56 -6.91 9.96
C ALA A 30 -9.48 -7.24 11.00
N GLU A 31 -8.72 -8.31 10.77
CA GLU A 31 -7.65 -8.72 11.68
C GLU A 31 -6.42 -7.80 11.55
N ALA A 32 -6.05 -7.44 10.32
CA ALA A 32 -5.01 -6.47 10.03
C ALA A 32 -5.33 -5.09 10.63
N ALA A 33 -6.58 -4.65 10.48
CA ALA A 33 -7.07 -3.40 11.05
C ALA A 33 -6.91 -3.40 12.58
N ARG A 34 -7.40 -4.44 13.25
CA ARG A 34 -7.30 -4.60 14.71
C ARG A 34 -5.85 -4.68 15.20
N GLN A 35 -4.99 -5.46 14.52
CA GLN A 35 -3.60 -5.65 14.91
C GLN A 35 -2.78 -4.36 14.85
N HIS A 36 -3.11 -3.49 13.89
CA HIS A 36 -2.34 -2.27 13.60
C HIS A 36 -3.03 -0.98 14.06
N GLY A 37 -4.15 -1.06 14.77
CA GLY A 37 -4.90 0.11 15.21
C GLY A 37 -5.48 0.94 14.06
N LEU A 38 -5.72 0.30 12.92
CA LEU A 38 -6.32 0.92 11.73
C LEU A 38 -7.82 0.66 11.68
N THR A 39 -8.53 1.46 10.90
CA THR A 39 -9.90 1.13 10.53
C THR A 39 -9.92 0.11 9.38
N VAL A 40 -11.00 -0.67 9.30
CA VAL A 40 -11.23 -1.62 8.18
C VAL A 40 -11.22 -0.86 6.86
N ALA A 41 -11.89 0.29 6.80
CA ALA A 41 -11.97 1.15 5.62
C ALA A 41 -10.60 1.67 5.13
N GLU A 42 -9.64 1.95 6.04
CA GLU A 42 -8.29 2.33 5.64
C GLU A 42 -7.55 1.19 4.93
N VAL A 43 -7.65 -0.02 5.47
CA VAL A 43 -7.01 -1.20 4.87
C VAL A 43 -7.68 -1.56 3.53
N GLU A 44 -9.01 -1.48 3.44
CA GLU A 44 -9.75 -1.63 2.19
C GLU A 44 -9.34 -0.59 1.14
N GLY A 45 -9.22 0.68 1.54
CA GLY A 45 -8.77 1.76 0.67
C GLY A 45 -7.36 1.52 0.12
N TRP A 46 -6.44 0.99 0.93
CA TRP A 46 -5.11 0.62 0.45
C TRP A 46 -5.14 -0.56 -0.51
N GLN A 47 -6.02 -1.54 -0.27
CA GLN A 47 -6.19 -2.67 -1.17
C GLN A 47 -6.73 -2.23 -2.53
N GLU A 48 -7.76 -1.38 -2.57
CA GLU A 48 -8.27 -0.84 -3.83
C GLU A 48 -7.19 -0.05 -4.58
N GLN A 49 -6.47 0.84 -3.88
CA GLN A 49 -5.41 1.64 -4.49
C GLN A 49 -4.28 0.76 -5.05
N PHE A 50 -3.90 -0.29 -4.33
CA PHE A 50 -2.89 -1.25 -4.76
C PHE A 50 -3.33 -2.01 -6.02
N LEU A 51 -4.57 -2.50 -6.04
CA LEU A 51 -5.12 -3.22 -7.20
C LEU A 51 -5.23 -2.31 -8.43
N ARG A 52 -5.67 -1.06 -8.26
CA ARG A 52 -5.71 -0.06 -9.32
C ARG A 52 -4.31 0.23 -9.88
N SER A 53 -3.31 0.37 -9.01
CA SER A 53 -1.92 0.57 -9.43
C SER A 53 -1.35 -0.64 -10.16
N ALA A 54 -1.67 -1.86 -9.70
CA ALA A 54 -1.27 -3.10 -10.35
C ALA A 54 -1.90 -3.25 -11.74
N GLU A 55 -3.19 -2.96 -11.89
CA GLU A 55 -3.89 -2.98 -13.20
C GLU A 55 -3.24 -1.99 -14.18
N ASN A 56 -2.92 -0.77 -13.72
CA ASN A 56 -2.22 0.22 -14.54
C ASN A 56 -0.81 -0.23 -14.92
N GLY A 57 -0.09 -0.90 -14.01
CA GLY A 57 1.23 -1.49 -14.29
C GLY A 57 1.15 -2.58 -15.36
N LEU A 58 0.18 -3.49 -15.27
CA LEU A 58 -0.03 -4.56 -16.25
C LEU A 58 -0.43 -4.04 -17.63
N ARG A 59 -1.10 -2.87 -17.71
CA ARG A 59 -1.43 -2.21 -18.98
C ARG A 59 -0.23 -1.52 -19.64
N ARG A 60 0.77 -1.09 -18.87
CA ARG A 60 1.95 -0.43 -19.43
C ARG A 60 2.87 -1.47 -20.06
N ARG A 61 3.17 -1.32 -21.35
CA ARG A 61 4.18 -2.14 -22.03
C ARG A 61 5.55 -1.86 -21.42
N PRO A 62 6.46 -2.84 -21.31
CA PRO A 62 7.81 -2.63 -20.76
C PRO A 62 8.65 -1.58 -21.49
N LYS A 63 8.26 -1.17 -22.70
CA LYS A 63 8.89 -0.07 -23.46
C LYS A 63 8.56 1.33 -22.92
N ASP A 64 7.51 1.48 -22.11
CA ASP A 64 7.09 2.76 -21.51
C ASP A 64 7.72 2.98 -20.12
N GLU A 65 8.33 1.96 -19.52
CA GLU A 65 8.93 2.06 -18.17
C GLU A 65 10.29 2.76 -18.16
N GLU A 66 11.03 2.76 -19.26
CA GLU A 66 12.28 3.54 -19.39
C GLU A 66 12.00 5.05 -19.44
N ALA A 67 10.85 5.49 -19.96
CA ALA A 67 10.50 6.91 -20.04
C ALA A 67 10.10 7.52 -18.67
N VAL A 68 9.55 6.72 -17.76
CA VAL A 68 9.03 7.22 -16.47
C VAL A 68 10.10 7.31 -15.38
N LYS A 69 11.19 6.52 -15.51
CA LYS A 69 12.31 6.59 -14.55
C LYS A 69 13.19 7.81 -14.75
N ASP A 70 13.30 8.33 -15.97
CA ASP A 70 14.14 9.49 -16.28
C ASP A 70 13.52 10.83 -15.85
N GLU A 71 12.19 10.91 -15.76
CA GLU A 71 11.50 12.19 -15.47
C GLU A 71 11.47 12.56 -13.98
N GLN A 72 11.71 11.61 -13.06
CA GLN A 72 11.72 11.91 -11.61
C GLN A 72 13.07 12.41 -11.06
N ILE A 73 14.13 12.46 -11.87
CA ILE A 73 15.47 12.93 -11.44
C ILE A 73 15.65 14.43 -11.72
N LYS A 74 14.68 15.10 -12.34
CA LYS A 74 14.80 16.52 -12.70
C LYS A 74 13.57 17.34 -12.31
N LYS A 75 13.35 17.52 -11.01
CA LYS A 75 12.68 18.72 -10.49
C LYS A 75 13.14 19.08 -9.10
#